data_AF-A0A2R6IHF6-F1
#
_entry.id   AF-A0A2R6IHF6-F1
#
_cell.length_a   1.000
_cell.length_b   1.000
_cell.length_c   1.000
_cell.angle_alpha   90.00
_cell.angle_beta   90.00
_cell.angle_gamma   90.00
#
_symmetry.space_group_name_H-M   'P 1'
#
loop_
_entity.id
_entity.type
_entity.pdbx_description
1 polymer ?
#
loop_
_entity_poly.entity_id
_entity_poly.type
_entity_poly.pdbx_seq_one_letter_code
_entity_poly.pdbx_strand_id
1 'polypeptide(L)'
;MYGNSPLGNEGVDAESLSPDQRRRLRRDLAQVAERTREFLPSEFVVGSELSAGTDGPEATVAVRPPVGHVVSAGYSPEDAAERITDDQRDNIAQGLAASAALQVKQALNDHGHDNRSAR
;
A
#
# COMPACT_ATOMS: atom_id res chain seq x y z
N MET A 1 35.28 -20.28 13.91
CA MET A 1 34.43 -19.09 13.71
C MET A 1 34.12 -19.04 12.23
N TYR A 2 33.01 -19.63 11.80
CA TYR A 2 32.58 -19.56 10.41
C TYR A 2 31.80 -18.26 10.24
N GLY A 3 32.29 -17.39 9.37
CA GLY A 3 31.62 -16.16 8.98
C GLY A 3 30.34 -16.53 8.26
N ASN A 4 29.21 -16.28 8.92
CA ASN A 4 27.94 -16.16 8.22
C ASN A 4 28.02 -14.88 7.40
N SER A 5 28.33 -14.99 6.11
CA SER A 5 27.87 -14.01 5.14
C SER A 5 26.46 -14.43 4.77
N PRO A 6 25.40 -13.83 5.33
CA PRO A 6 24.10 -13.99 4.73
C PRO A 6 24.20 -13.39 3.33
N LEU A 7 23.86 -14.22 2.36
CA LEU A 7 23.65 -13.83 0.97
C LEU A 7 22.81 -12.56 0.96
N GLY A 8 23.29 -11.55 0.22
CA GLY A 8 22.63 -10.29 0.03
C GLY A 8 21.17 -10.51 -0.30
N ASN A 9 20.31 -10.07 0.62
CA ASN A 9 19.05 -9.51 0.23
C ASN A 9 19.41 -8.24 -0.56
N GLU A 10 19.43 -8.32 -1.89
CA GLU A 10 19.34 -7.13 -2.74
C GLU A 10 17.93 -6.50 -2.60
N GLY A 11 17.54 -6.20 -1.36
CA GLY A 11 16.60 -5.13 -1.08
C GLY A 11 17.45 -3.89 -0.96
N VAL A 12 17.22 -2.91 -1.83
CA VAL A 12 17.83 -1.59 -1.69
C VAL A 12 17.66 -1.12 -0.25
N ASP A 13 18.72 -0.81 0.51
CA ASP A 13 18.52 -0.32 1.87
C ASP A 13 17.76 1.02 1.79
N ALA A 14 16.72 1.20 2.58
CA ALA A 14 15.98 2.46 2.58
C ALA A 14 16.86 3.67 2.96
N GLU A 15 17.93 3.42 3.73
CA GLU A 15 18.96 4.41 4.09
C GLU A 15 19.97 4.65 2.95
N SER A 16 20.10 3.70 2.00
CA SER A 16 20.90 3.87 0.78
C SER A 16 20.16 4.67 -0.30
N LEU A 17 18.85 4.88 -0.16
CA LEU A 17 18.09 5.71 -1.08
C LEU A 17 18.59 7.15 -1.06
N SER A 18 19.04 7.61 -2.21
CA SER A 18 19.35 9.01 -2.42
C SER A 18 18.07 9.87 -2.28
N PRO A 19 18.15 11.12 -1.79
CA PRO A 19 17.00 12.00 -1.61
C PRO A 19 16.13 12.15 -2.87
N ASP A 20 16.74 12.09 -4.06
CA ASP A 20 16.03 12.14 -5.33
C ASP A 20 15.24 10.88 -5.63
N GLN A 21 15.76 9.70 -5.30
CA GLN A 21 15.04 8.42 -5.43
C GLN A 21 13.84 8.41 -4.50
N ARG A 22 14.02 8.82 -3.24
CA ARG A 22 12.93 8.91 -2.26
C ARG A 22 11.83 9.88 -2.69
N ARG A 23 12.22 11.02 -3.25
CA ARG A 23 11.28 12.03 -3.78
C ARG A 23 10.53 11.55 -5.02
N ARG A 24 11.19 10.78 -5.89
CA ARG A 24 10.54 10.09 -7.00
C ARG A 24 9.52 9.07 -6.50
N LEU A 25 9.92 8.14 -5.63
CA LEU A 25 9.03 7.09 -5.11
C LEU A 25 7.79 7.69 -4.48
N ARG A 26 7.97 8.74 -3.66
CA ARG A 26 6.84 9.47 -3.07
C ARG A 26 5.90 10.08 -4.11
N ARG A 27 6.43 10.57 -5.23
CA ARG A 27 5.61 11.10 -6.34
C ARG A 27 4.87 9.99 -7.07
N ASP A 28 5.51 8.84 -7.27
CA ASP A 28 4.90 7.70 -7.94
C ASP A 28 3.77 7.13 -7.08
N LEU A 29 3.99 7.01 -5.76
CA LEU A 29 2.95 6.60 -4.80
C LEU A 29 1.81 7.60 -4.71
N ALA A 30 2.10 8.90 -4.74
CA ALA A 30 1.05 9.93 -4.79
C ALA A 30 0.19 9.78 -6.05
N GLN A 31 0.80 9.49 -7.20
CA GLN A 31 0.03 9.23 -8.42
C GLN A 31 -0.78 7.93 -8.33
N VAL A 32 -0.26 6.87 -7.70
CA VAL A 32 -1.04 5.65 -7.43
C VAL A 32 -2.23 5.95 -6.53
N ALA A 33 -2.05 6.76 -5.49
CA ALA A 33 -3.12 7.14 -4.59
C ALA A 33 -4.21 7.96 -5.31
N GLU A 34 -3.82 8.94 -6.13
CA GLU A 34 -4.74 9.73 -6.94
C GLU A 34 -5.50 8.85 -7.94
N ARG A 35 -4.80 7.94 -8.62
CA ARG A 35 -5.40 7.03 -9.58
C ARG A 35 -6.38 6.04 -8.93
N THR A 36 -6.03 5.53 -7.75
CA THR A 36 -6.94 4.70 -6.93
C THR A 36 -8.20 5.47 -6.57
N ARG A 37 -8.07 6.77 -6.25
CA ARG A 37 -9.19 7.64 -5.92
C ARG A 37 -10.10 7.88 -7.12
N GLU A 38 -9.62 7.82 -8.36
CA GLU A 38 -10.47 7.91 -9.56
C GLU A 38 -11.41 6.70 -9.71
N PHE A 39 -11.02 5.52 -9.20
CA PHE A 39 -11.86 4.32 -9.23
C PHE A 39 -12.87 4.25 -8.09
N LEU A 40 -12.73 5.10 -7.07
CA LEU A 40 -13.52 5.06 -5.85
C LEU A 40 -14.37 6.34 -5.67
N PRO A 41 -15.52 6.24 -4.99
CA PRO A 41 -16.28 7.43 -4.57
C PRO A 41 -15.44 8.38 -3.71
N SER A 42 -15.80 9.66 -3.72
CA SER A 42 -15.12 10.72 -2.94
C SER A 42 -15.14 10.52 -1.42
N GLU A 43 -15.93 9.59 -0.93
CA GLU A 43 -16.03 9.19 0.47
C GLU A 43 -14.83 8.33 0.93
N PHE A 44 -14.10 7.74 -0.01
CA PHE A 44 -12.89 6.96 0.27
C PHE A 44 -11.68 7.88 0.36
N VAL A 45 -10.93 7.75 1.45
CA VAL A 45 -9.71 8.54 1.66
C VAL A 45 -8.50 7.67 1.34
N VAL A 46 -7.68 8.08 0.39
CA VAL A 46 -6.46 7.37 -0.01
C VAL A 46 -5.23 8.12 0.50
N GLY A 47 -4.27 7.40 1.08
CA GLY A 47 -3.00 7.92 1.55
C GLY A 47 -1.84 7.03 1.10
N SER A 48 -0.64 7.61 1.01
CA SER A 48 0.59 6.86 0.78
C SER A 48 1.65 7.24 1.80
N GLU A 49 2.36 6.23 2.28
CA GLU A 49 3.44 6.32 3.24
C GLU A 49 4.68 5.69 2.60
N LEU A 50 5.85 6.31 2.77
CA LEU A 50 7.12 5.74 2.35
C LEU A 50 8.01 5.61 3.58
N SER A 51 8.10 4.38 4.09
CA SER A 51 8.88 4.04 5.27
C SER A 51 10.21 3.40 4.88
N ALA A 52 11.15 3.44 5.83
CA ALA A 52 12.39 2.70 5.77
C ALA A 52 12.23 1.44 6.61
N GLY A 53 11.94 0.30 5.97
CA GLY A 53 11.84 -0.99 6.62
C GLY A 53 13.21 -1.62 6.85
N THR A 54 13.25 -2.67 7.65
CA THR A 54 14.48 -3.43 7.97
C THR A 54 15.09 -4.11 6.73
N ASP A 55 14.26 -4.45 5.74
CA ASP A 55 14.65 -5.12 4.50
C ASP A 55 14.76 -4.18 3.29
N GLY A 56 14.57 -2.86 3.49
CA GLY A 56 14.59 -1.87 2.41
C GLY A 56 13.45 -0.84 2.47
N PRO A 57 13.30 0.04 1.47
CA PRO A 57 12.24 1.02 1.42
C PRO A 57 10.91 0.30 1.24
N GLU A 58 10.00 0.56 2.17
CA GLU A 58 8.65 0.03 2.11
C GLU A 58 7.72 1.16 1.72
N ALA A 59 7.09 1.02 0.57
CA ALA A 59 6.10 1.94 0.08
C ALA A 59 4.71 1.38 0.37
N THR A 60 3.97 2.01 1.26
CA THR A 60 2.64 1.55 1.65
C THR A 60 1.57 2.50 1.12
N VAL A 61 0.55 1.97 0.46
CA VAL A 61 -0.64 2.73 0.07
C VAL A 61 -1.83 2.23 0.88
N ALA A 62 -2.54 3.16 1.52
CA ALA A 62 -3.69 2.85 2.37
C ALA A 62 -4.96 3.53 1.84
N VAL A 63 -6.06 2.79 1.82
CA VAL A 63 -7.41 3.27 1.52
C VAL A 63 -8.27 3.11 2.76
N ARG A 64 -8.81 4.22 3.22
CA ARG A 64 -9.78 4.28 4.31
C ARG A 64 -11.20 4.40 3.72
N PRO A 65 -12.01 3.34 3.79
CA PRO A 65 -13.42 3.42 3.43
C PRO A 65 -14.23 4.21 4.49
N PRO A 66 -15.42 4.73 4.13
CA PRO A 66 -16.30 5.43 5.08
C PRO A 66 -16.86 4.52 6.17
N VAL A 67 -17.00 3.22 5.87
CA VAL A 67 -17.45 2.17 6.80
C VAL A 67 -16.51 0.97 6.71
N GLY A 68 -16.10 0.44 7.86
CA GLY A 68 -15.15 -0.66 7.98
C GLY A 68 -13.72 -0.23 8.29
N HIS A 69 -12.78 -1.16 8.07
CA HIS A 69 -11.36 -0.99 8.40
C HIS A 69 -10.55 -0.41 7.24
N VAL A 70 -9.42 0.20 7.58
CA VAL A 70 -8.44 0.68 6.59
C VAL A 70 -7.81 -0.52 5.88
N VAL A 71 -7.80 -0.48 4.56
CA VAL A 71 -7.12 -1.48 3.72
C VAL A 71 -5.78 -0.89 3.30
N SER A 72 -4.70 -1.63 3.43
CA SER A 72 -3.37 -1.20 3.01
C SER A 72 -2.71 -2.24 2.12
N ALA A 73 -1.94 -1.78 1.15
CA ALA A 73 -1.07 -2.59 0.32
C ALA A 73 0.37 -2.09 0.48
N GLY A 74 1.26 -2.99 0.89
CA GLY A 74 2.70 -2.76 0.87
C GLY A 74 3.27 -3.08 -0.50
N TYR A 75 4.14 -2.22 -0.99
CA TYR A 75 4.94 -2.39 -2.18
C TYR A 75 6.41 -2.19 -1.80
N SER A 76 7.22 -3.21 -2.02
CA SER A 76 8.66 -3.13 -1.82
C SER A 76 9.31 -3.13 -3.20
N PRO A 77 9.82 -1.99 -3.70
CA PRO A 77 10.58 -1.97 -4.93
C PRO A 77 11.87 -2.78 -4.74
N GLU A 78 12.12 -3.70 -5.66
CA GLU A 78 13.37 -4.46 -5.73
C GLU A 78 14.53 -3.56 -6.15
N ASP A 79 14.26 -2.50 -6.93
CA ASP A 79 15.25 -1.45 -7.25
C ASP A 79 14.72 -0.03 -6.98
N ALA A 80 15.55 0.77 -6.32
CA ALA A 80 15.29 2.18 -5.97
C ALA A 80 15.10 3.12 -7.18
N ALA A 81 15.66 2.74 -8.33
CA ALA A 81 15.54 3.47 -9.59
C ALA A 81 14.35 2.98 -10.43
N GLU A 82 13.77 1.83 -10.09
CA GLU A 82 12.59 1.28 -10.74
C GLU A 82 11.41 2.25 -10.57
N ARG A 83 10.74 2.53 -11.69
CA ARG A 83 9.58 3.40 -11.71
C ARG A 83 8.34 2.52 -11.68
N ILE A 84 7.36 2.90 -10.87
CA ILE A 84 6.02 2.35 -10.99
C ILE A 84 5.46 2.82 -12.33
N THR A 85 5.32 1.90 -13.28
CA THR A 85 4.73 2.17 -14.59
C THR A 85 3.23 2.44 -14.46
N ASP A 86 2.62 3.04 -15.47
CA ASP A 86 1.19 3.35 -15.44
C ASP A 86 0.33 2.08 -15.34
N ASP A 87 0.70 1.02 -16.08
CA ASP A 87 0.04 -0.29 -15.98
C ASP A 87 0.15 -0.88 -14.57
N GLN A 88 1.33 -0.81 -13.96
CA GLN A 88 1.56 -1.36 -12.63
C GLN A 88 0.82 -0.55 -11.56
N ARG A 89 0.77 0.78 -11.74
CA ARG A 89 -0.06 1.68 -10.95
C ARG A 89 -1.54 1.31 -11.03
N ASP A 90 -2.07 1.10 -12.24
CA ASP A 90 -3.48 0.77 -12.45
C ASP A 90 -3.80 -0.60 -11.83
N ASN A 91 -2.92 -1.58 -11.96
CA ASN A 91 -3.08 -2.89 -11.30
C ASN A 91 -3.12 -2.77 -9.76
N ILE A 92 -2.18 -2.02 -9.17
CA ILE A 92 -2.14 -1.78 -7.72
C ILE A 92 -3.40 -1.05 -7.26
N ALA A 93 -3.77 0.02 -7.97
CA ALA A 93 -4.95 0.83 -7.68
C ALA A 93 -6.23 0.00 -7.73
N GLN A 94 -6.39 -0.82 -8.78
CA GLN A 94 -7.55 -1.68 -8.95
C GLN A 94 -7.63 -2.76 -7.87
N GLY A 95 -6.51 -3.40 -7.51
CA GLY A 95 -6.46 -4.38 -6.43
C GLY A 95 -6.85 -3.80 -5.07
N LEU A 96 -6.35 -2.59 -4.78
CA LEU A 96 -6.65 -1.87 -3.54
C LEU A 96 -8.12 -1.41 -3.51
N ALA A 97 -8.64 -0.89 -4.62
CA ALA A 97 -10.03 -0.50 -4.77
C ALA A 97 -10.99 -1.69 -4.62
N ALA A 98 -10.67 -2.84 -5.24
CA ALA A 98 -11.46 -4.06 -5.11
C ALA A 98 -11.51 -4.56 -3.65
N SER A 99 -10.37 -4.51 -2.96
CA SER A 99 -10.25 -4.88 -1.55
C SER A 99 -11.04 -3.93 -0.64
N ALA A 100 -10.97 -2.61 -0.91
CA ALA A 100 -11.74 -1.60 -0.18
C ALA A 100 -13.25 -1.76 -0.39
N ALA A 101 -13.71 -2.03 -1.63
CA ALA A 101 -15.11 -2.30 -1.93
C ALA A 101 -15.60 -3.57 -1.23
N LEU A 102 -14.78 -4.63 -1.19
CA LEU A 102 -15.10 -5.85 -0.45
C LEU A 102 -15.19 -5.58 1.05
N GLN A 103 -14.28 -4.76 1.61
CA GLN A 103 -14.29 -4.38 3.03
C GLN A 103 -15.57 -3.65 3.43
N VAL A 104 -16.06 -2.73 2.60
CA VAL A 104 -17.35 -2.05 2.83
C VAL A 104 -18.49 -3.05 2.83
N LYS A 105 -18.53 -3.95 1.84
CA LYS A 105 -19.56 -4.99 1.75
C LYS A 105 -19.57 -5.90 2.99
N GLN A 106 -18.38 -6.28 3.47
CA GLN A 106 -18.25 -7.08 4.68
C GLN A 106 -18.70 -6.30 5.92
N ALA A 107 -18.28 -5.05 6.09
CA ALA A 107 -18.66 -4.21 7.23
C ALA A 107 -20.18 -4.00 7.32
N LEU A 108 -20.85 -3.79 6.18
CA LEU A 108 -22.31 -3.70 6.12
C LEU A 108 -23.00 -5.01 6.53
N ASN A 109 -22.40 -6.17 6.23
CA ASN A 109 -22.95 -7.47 6.60
C ASN A 109 -22.64 -7.84 8.06
N ASP A 110 -21.48 -7.45 8.58
CA ASP A 110 -21.02 -7.70 9.95
C ASP A 110 -21.84 -6.91 10.99
N HIS A 111 -22.20 -5.65 10.67
CA HIS A 111 -23.17 -4.87 11.46
C HIS A 111 -24.56 -5.51 11.56
N GLY A 112 -24.91 -6.45 10.66
CA GLY A 112 -26.13 -7.26 10.77
C GLY A 112 -26.00 -8.44 11.74
N HIS A 113 -24.79 -8.86 12.09
CA HIS A 113 -24.51 -10.08 12.87
C HIS A 113 -24.35 -9.82 14.38
N ASP A 114 -24.04 -8.58 14.79
CA ASP A 114 -23.90 -8.21 16.21
C ASP A 114 -25.24 -8.21 17.00
N ASN A 115 -26.39 -8.28 16.32
CA ASN A 115 -27.71 -8.27 16.97
C ASN A 115 -28.25 -9.67 17.37
N ARG A 116 -27.41 -10.72 17.44
CA ARG A 116 -27.85 -12.10 17.79
C ARG A 116 -27.31 -12.67 19.10
N SER A 117 -26.46 -11.96 19.85
CA SER A 117 -25.88 -12.47 21.11
C SER A 117 -26.54 -11.97 22.40
N ALA A 118 -27.70 -11.32 22.30
CA ALA A 118 -28.50 -10.90 23.46
C ALA A 118 -29.91 -11.52 23.43
N ARG A 119 -30.02 -12.85 23.54
CA ARG A 119 -31.26 -13.54 23.89
C ARG A 119 -30.98 -14.76 24.77
#